data_AF-A0A954G8Q6-F1
#
_entry.id   AF-A0A954G8Q6-F1
#
_cell.length_a   1.000
_cell.length_b   1.000
_cell.length_c   1.000
_cell.angle_alpha   90.00
_cell.angle_beta   90.00
_cell.angle_gamma   90.00
#
_symmetry.space_group_name_H-M   'P 1'
#
loop_
_entity.id
_entity.type
_entity.pdbx_description
1 polymer ?
#
loop_
_entity_poly.entity_id
_entity_poly.type
_entity_poly.pdbx_seq_one_letter_code
_entity_poly.pdbx_strand_id
1 'polypeptide(L)' 'YLLEGADDDFGIACLGGECFGEAGHGFLRFSCAEPNDRLEQAIDFIPEAISRTDRIASYLESHPAARLKAPYPAPE' A
#
# COMPACT_ATOMS: atom_id res chain seq x y z
N TYR A 1 6.42 -0.77 -0.17
CA TYR A 1 6.41 0.68 0.08
C TYR A 1 5.83 1.01 1.46
N LEU A 2 4.54 0.79 1.72
CA LEU A 2 3.88 1.21 2.98
C LEU A 2 4.54 0.71 4.27
N LEU A 3 5.21 -0.44 4.25
CA LEU A 3 5.91 -1.00 5.40
C LEU A 3 7.36 -0.50 5.56
N GLU A 4 8.02 -0.12 4.47
CA GLU A 4 9.49 -0.02 4.43
C GLU A 4 10.03 1.33 3.97
N GLY A 5 9.27 2.05 3.14
CA GLY A 5 9.74 3.28 2.48
C GLY A 5 8.83 4.48 2.65
N ALA A 6 7.68 4.31 3.30
CA ALA A 6 6.71 5.39 3.49
C ALA A 6 7.11 6.35 4.62
N ASP A 7 7.71 5.84 5.69
CA ASP A 7 8.18 6.58 6.84
C ASP A 7 9.29 5.82 7.56
N ASP A 8 10.09 6.52 8.37
CA ASP A 8 11.24 5.95 9.07
C ASP A 8 10.83 5.29 10.40
N ASP A 9 9.75 5.78 11.02
CA ASP A 9 9.29 5.37 12.36
C ASP A 9 7.93 4.63 12.34
N PHE A 10 7.19 4.73 11.23
CA PHE A 10 5.88 4.08 11.07
C PHE A 10 5.75 3.28 9.77
N GLY A 11 5.11 2.10 9.85
CA GLY A 11 4.89 1.25 8.69
C GLY A 11 3.61 0.45 8.78
N ILE A 12 2.97 0.23 7.63
CA ILE A 12 1.76 -0.60 7.53
C ILE A 12 2.13 -1.93 6.85
N ALA A 13 1.98 -3.03 7.60
CA ALA A 13 2.01 -4.37 7.04
C ALA A 13 0.62 -4.74 6.51
N CYS A 14 0.45 -4.75 5.20
CA CYS A 14 -0.78 -5.18 4.53
C CYS A 14 -0.45 -6.08 3.33
N LEU A 15 -1.47 -6.76 2.80
CA LEU A 15 -1.37 -7.52 1.57
C LEU A 15 -2.01 -6.75 0.41
N GLY A 16 -1.52 -6.97 -0.80
CA GLY A 16 -2.26 -6.57 -1.99
C GLY A 16 -3.52 -7.44 -2.14
N GLY A 17 -4.59 -6.85 -2.69
CA GLY A 17 -5.87 -7.54 -2.88
C GLY A 17 -5.79 -8.70 -3.88
N GLU A 18 -4.75 -8.75 -4.72
CA GLU A 18 -4.49 -9.85 -5.66
C GLU A 18 -4.36 -11.23 -4.98
N CYS A 19 -4.13 -11.27 -3.67
CA CYS A 19 -4.23 -12.50 -2.87
C CYS A 19 -5.63 -13.16 -2.95
N PHE A 20 -6.66 -12.45 -3.41
CA PHE A 20 -8.03 -12.94 -3.61
C PHE A 20 -8.41 -13.13 -5.09
N GLY A 21 -7.42 -13.08 -6.00
CA GLY A 21 -7.63 -13.23 -7.44
C GLY A 21 -7.79 -11.90 -8.17
N GLU A 22 -8.19 -11.98 -9.45
CA GLU A 22 -8.15 -10.83 -10.38
C GLU A 22 -8.99 -9.63 -9.91
N ALA A 23 -10.14 -9.87 -9.27
CA ALA A 23 -11.02 -8.81 -8.76
C ALA A 23 -10.39 -7.99 -7.61
N GLY A 24 -9.35 -8.52 -6.95
CA GLY A 24 -8.65 -7.82 -5.88
C GLY A 24 -7.54 -6.90 -6.37
N HIS A 25 -7.23 -6.90 -7.67
CA HIS A 25 -6.26 -5.98 -8.23
C HIS A 25 -6.63 -4.51 -8.00
N GLY A 26 -5.67 -3.73 -7.50
CA GLY A 26 -5.87 -2.32 -7.17
C GLY A 26 -6.39 -2.06 -5.76
N PHE A 27 -6.71 -3.12 -5.01
CA PHE A 27 -7.14 -3.01 -3.61
C PHE A 27 -6.02 -3.37 -2.64
N LEU A 28 -6.11 -2.87 -1.41
CA LEU A 28 -5.30 -3.30 -0.28
C LEU A 28 -6.17 -4.14 0.65
N ARG A 29 -5.62 -5.23 1.18
CA ARG A 29 -6.28 -6.05 2.19
C ARG A 29 -5.70 -5.79 3.56
N PHE A 30 -6.58 -5.34 4.46
CA PHE A 30 -6.34 -5.24 5.90
C PHE A 30 -6.81 -6.51 6.62
N SER A 31 -6.17 -6.81 7.75
CA SER A 31 -6.60 -7.87 8.65
C SER A 31 -7.35 -7.27 9.83
N CYS A 32 -8.57 -7.75 10.12
CA CYS A 32 -9.32 -7.36 11.32
C CYS A 32 -8.79 -8.01 12.61
N ALA A 33 -7.61 -8.62 12.57
CA ALA A 33 -6.98 -9.20 13.76
C ALA A 33 -6.29 -8.14 14.64
N GLU A 34 -6.00 -6.96 14.08
CA GLU A 34 -5.47 -5.85 14.85
C GLU A 34 -6.59 -5.06 15.57
N PRO A 35 -6.28 -4.45 16.73
CA PRO A 35 -7.17 -3.50 17.40
C PRO A 35 -7.64 -2.33 16.50
N ASN A 36 -8.87 -1.84 16.74
CA ASN A 36 -9.49 -0.78 15.94
C ASN A 36 -8.66 0.51 15.87
N ASP A 37 -8.01 0.89 16.97
CA ASP A 37 -7.16 2.08 17.06
C ASP A 37 -5.93 1.97 16.14
N ARG A 38 -5.38 0.77 15.97
CA ARG A 38 -4.29 0.52 15.02
C ARG A 38 -4.77 0.55 13.57
N LEU A 39 -5.97 0.02 13.32
CA LEU A 39 -6.58 0.08 11.99
C LEU A 39 -6.87 1.52 11.58
N GLU A 40 -7.37 2.34 12.51
CA GLU A 40 -7.62 3.77 12.30
C GLU A 40 -6.32 4.51 11.98
N GLN A 41 -5.26 4.33 12.78
CA GLN A 41 -3.94 4.92 12.51
C GLN A 41 -3.39 4.53 11.13
N ALA A 42 -3.55 3.25 10.74
CA ALA A 42 -3.09 2.79 9.44
C ALA A 42 -3.90 3.45 8.29
N ILE A 43 -5.22 3.55 8.42
CA ILE A 43 -6.07 4.18 7.41
C ILE A 43 -5.75 5.67 7.29
N ASP A 44 -5.56 6.37 8.41
CA ASP A 44 -5.22 7.80 8.44
C ASP A 44 -3.83 8.09 7.86
N PHE A 45 -2.87 7.18 8.03
CA PHE A 45 -1.52 7.32 7.51
C PHE A 45 -1.42 7.11 5.99
N ILE A 46 -2.29 6.30 5.37
CA ILE A 46 -2.18 5.99 3.94
C ILE A 46 -2.18 7.25 3.04
N PRO A 47 -3.12 8.21 3.17
CA PRO A 47 -3.11 9.44 2.38
C PRO A 47 -1.80 10.23 2.51
N GLU A 48 -1.25 10.30 3.71
CA GLU A 48 0.04 10.96 3.95
C GLU A 48 1.17 10.20 3.24
N ALA A 49 1.26 8.89 3.45
CA ALA A 49 2.28 8.03 2.84
C ALA A 49 2.30 8.12 1.31
N ILE A 50 1.13 8.13 0.67
CA ILE A 50 1.03 8.21 -0.79
C ILE A 50 1.24 9.63 -1.35
N SER A 51 1.08 10.67 -0.51
CA SER A 51 1.37 12.05 -0.89
C SER A 51 2.87 12.36 -0.98
N ARG A 52 3.71 11.57 -0.30
CA ARG A 52 5.19 11.68 -0.28
C ARG A 52 5.81 11.10 -1.55
N THR A 53 5.57 11.79 -2.67
CA THR A 53 5.96 11.32 -4.02
C THR A 53 7.47 11.13 -4.20
N ASP A 54 8.29 11.88 -3.49
CA ASP A 54 9.75 11.74 -3.45
C ASP A 54 10.18 10.39 -2.85
N ARG A 55 9.55 9.98 -1.75
CA ARG A 55 9.79 8.68 -1.12
C ARG A 55 9.33 7.53 -2.00
N ILE A 56 8.18 7.67 -2.67
CA ILE A 56 7.72 6.69 -3.67
C ILE A 56 8.74 6.55 -4.80
N ALA A 57 9.23 7.67 -5.35
CA ALA A 57 10.20 7.65 -6.44
C ALA A 57 11.47 6.89 -6.03
N SER A 58 12.04 7.23 -4.87
CA SER A 58 13.21 6.57 -4.28
C SER A 58 12.98 5.06 -4.04
N TYR A 59 11.82 4.69 -3.48
CA TYR A 59 11.49 3.28 -3.28
C TYR A 59 11.41 2.51 -4.60
N LEU A 60 10.81 3.09 -5.63
CA LEU A 60 10.66 2.45 -6.93
C LEU A 60 11.94 2.41 -7.78
N GLU A 61 12.98 3.18 -7.42
CA GLU A 61 14.32 3.04 -8.00
C GLU A 61 15.02 1.79 -7.46
N SER A 62 14.91 1.53 -6.16
CA SER A 62 15.48 0.34 -5.52
C SER A 62 14.61 -0.92 -5.68
N HIS A 63 13.32 -0.78 -5.99
CA HIS A 63 12.37 -1.88 -6.18
C HIS A 63 11.67 -1.83 -7.55
N PRO A 64 12.37 -2.11 -8.67
CA PRO A 64 11.79 -2.04 -10.01
C PRO A 64 10.55 -2.93 -10.20
N ALA A 65 10.51 -4.07 -9.50
CA ALA A 65 9.40 -5.02 -9.55
C ALA A 65 8.09 -4.47 -8.94
N ALA A 66 8.17 -3.45 -8.08
CA ALA A 66 7.01 -2.80 -7.48
C ALA A 66 6.33 -1.79 -8.42
N ARG A 67 6.94 -1.46 -9.56
CA ARG A 67 6.35 -0.55 -10.56
C ARG A 67 5.24 -1.27 -11.31
N LEU A 68 4.03 -0.73 -11.24
CA LEU A 68 2.90 -1.20 -12.02
C LEU A 68 3.18 -1.02 -13.52
N LYS A 69 3.13 -2.11 -14.29
CA LYS A 69 3.44 -2.10 -15.73
C LYS A 69 2.29 -1.60 -16.60
N ALA A 70 1.07 -1.87 -16.17
CA ALA A 70 -0.15 -1.45 -16.83
C ALA A 70 -1.21 -1.14 -15.75
N PRO A 71 -2.02 -0.09 -15.91
CA PRO A 71 -3.13 0.18 -15.02
C PRO A 71 -4.04 -1.04 -14.86
N TYR A 72 -4.60 -1.22 -13.67
CA TYR A 72 -5.65 -2.22 -13.49
C TYR A 72 -6.89 -1.84 -14.29
N PRO A 73 -7.63 -2.82 -14.85
CA PRO A 73 -8.88 -2.55 -15.54
C PRO A 73 -9.85 -1.86 -14.58
N ALA A 74 -10.55 -0.83 -15.07
CA ALA A 74 -11.63 -0.22 -14.31
C ALA A 74 -12.77 -1.24 -14.14
N PRO A 75 -13.42 -1.30 -12.97
CA PRO A 75 -14.64 -2.08 -12.83
C PRO A 75 -15.70 -1.56 -13.82
N GLU A 76 -16.44 -2.47 -14.47
CA GLU A 76 -17.55 -2.16 -15.40
C GLU A 76 -18.74 -1.50 -14.69
#